data_AF-A0A2E6X5P3-F1
#
_entry.id   AF-A0A2E6X5P3-F1
#
_cell.length_a   1.000
_cell.length_b   1.000
_cell.length_c   1.000
_cell.angle_alpha   90.00
_cell.angle_beta   90.00
_cell.angle_gamma   90.00
#
_symmetry.space_group_name_H-M   'P 1'
#
loop_
_entity.id
_entity.type
_entity.pdbx_description
1 polymer ?
#
loop_
_entity_poly.entity_id
_entity_poly.type
_entity_poly.pdbx_seq_one_letter_code
_entity_poly.pdbx_strand_id
1 'polypeptide(L)'
;MVWGEYDKNALDRSRQSLARVHPNIAVEVVELPSGSTLLDKARMMELSPFEETLFLDADTVVLDELHYGFQQMRRFGLACSICECPWARRYGGLSGDIVEYNTGVLFFSKAAKPVFNAWEACATEIDSSIIFHNGEELAQMPVNDQAGFAKAIDDVGYTPFVLPYNWNFRPKWHKSWFGPLKIWHDYSEVPESLLTHNAEQARPDSIVRLSVLRD
;
A
#
# COMPACT_ATOMS: atom_id res chain seq x y z
N MET A 1 7.44 -8.59 -4.99
CA MET A 1 8.47 -8.33 -6.02
C MET A 1 9.76 -7.99 -5.29
N VAL A 2 10.89 -8.56 -5.68
CA VAL A 2 12.20 -8.30 -5.07
C VAL A 2 13.24 -8.03 -6.14
N TRP A 3 14.24 -7.20 -5.85
CA TRP A 3 15.33 -6.88 -6.76
C TRP A 3 16.56 -6.43 -5.96
N GLY A 4 17.75 -6.55 -6.56
CA GLY A 4 19.00 -6.12 -5.94
C GLY A 4 19.24 -6.71 -4.54
N GLU A 5 19.80 -5.91 -3.65
CA GLU A 5 19.84 -6.22 -2.22
C GLU A 5 18.53 -5.74 -1.57
N TYR A 6 17.78 -6.67 -0.97
CA TYR A 6 16.52 -6.39 -0.29
C TYR A 6 16.51 -6.99 1.12
N ASP A 7 15.68 -6.42 1.99
CA ASP A 7 15.50 -6.92 3.35
C ASP A 7 14.68 -8.21 3.36
N LYS A 8 15.38 -9.34 3.45
CA LYS A 8 14.77 -10.68 3.56
C LYS A 8 13.95 -10.85 4.84
N ASN A 9 14.36 -10.22 5.94
CA ASN A 9 13.66 -10.34 7.22
C ASN A 9 12.31 -9.62 7.15
N ALA A 10 12.25 -8.43 6.55
CA ALA A 10 11.00 -7.73 6.31
C ALA A 10 10.05 -8.58 5.46
N LEU A 11 10.53 -9.10 4.32
CA LEU A 11 9.73 -9.96 3.44
C LEU A 11 9.21 -11.21 4.17
N ASP A 12 10.06 -11.91 4.92
CA ASP A 12 9.66 -13.11 5.66
C ASP A 12 8.65 -12.77 6.76
N ARG A 13 8.82 -11.65 7.45
CA ARG A 13 7.86 -11.15 8.45
C ARG A 13 6.50 -10.88 7.83
N SER A 14 6.46 -10.21 6.67
CA SER A 14 5.22 -9.97 5.93
C SER A 14 4.53 -11.27 5.54
N ARG A 15 5.26 -12.22 4.94
CA ARG A 15 4.74 -13.53 4.54
C ARG A 15 4.23 -14.35 5.71
N GLN A 16 4.96 -14.38 6.83
CA GLN A 16 4.54 -15.10 8.04
C GLN A 16 3.27 -14.51 8.63
N SER A 17 3.16 -13.17 8.65
CA SER A 17 1.94 -12.51 9.14
C SER A 17 0.72 -12.83 8.26
N LEU A 18 0.90 -12.85 6.93
CA LEU A 18 -0.14 -13.25 5.99
C LEU A 18 -0.55 -14.71 6.19
N ALA A 19 0.42 -15.63 6.28
CA ALA A 19 0.15 -17.06 6.48
C ALA A 19 -0.54 -17.35 7.83
N ARG A 20 -0.25 -16.56 8.85
CA ARG A 20 -0.92 -16.67 10.17
C ARG A 20 -2.41 -16.35 10.09
N VAL A 21 -2.79 -15.33 9.33
CA VAL A 21 -4.20 -14.89 9.19
C VAL A 21 -4.92 -15.66 8.09
N HIS A 22 -4.23 -15.93 6.98
CA HIS A 22 -4.74 -16.56 5.78
C HIS A 22 -3.85 -17.74 5.35
N PRO A 23 -3.87 -18.88 6.06
CA PRO A 23 -2.94 -20.00 5.81
C PRO A 23 -3.07 -20.65 4.43
N ASN A 24 -4.19 -20.43 3.74
CA ASN A 24 -4.50 -21.04 2.46
C ASN A 24 -4.35 -20.08 1.26
N ILE A 25 -3.90 -18.84 1.49
CA ILE A 25 -3.70 -17.90 0.39
C ILE A 25 -2.41 -18.26 -0.37
N ALA A 26 -2.51 -18.37 -1.69
CA ALA A 26 -1.33 -18.57 -2.52
C ALA A 26 -0.45 -17.31 -2.52
N VAL A 27 0.87 -17.49 -2.45
CA VAL A 27 1.83 -16.39 -2.40
C VAL A 27 2.84 -16.57 -3.51
N GLU A 28 3.03 -15.52 -4.31
CA GLU A 28 4.04 -15.45 -5.36
C GLU A 28 5.08 -14.37 -5.00
N VAL A 29 6.36 -14.70 -5.12
CA VAL A 29 7.46 -13.75 -4.97
C VAL A 29 8.25 -13.73 -6.28
N VAL A 30 8.08 -12.66 -7.04
CA VAL A 30 8.79 -12.44 -8.30
C VAL A 30 10.11 -11.73 -8.04
N GLU A 31 11.21 -12.33 -8.50
CA GLU A 31 12.54 -11.70 -8.57
C GLU A 31 12.68 -10.96 -9.90
N LEU A 32 13.00 -9.67 -9.84
CA LEU A 32 13.15 -8.82 -11.01
C LEU A 32 14.62 -8.74 -11.46
N PRO A 33 14.88 -8.42 -12.75
CA PRO A 33 16.22 -8.28 -13.27
C PRO A 33 17.08 -7.25 -12.52
N SER A 34 18.40 -7.40 -12.61
CA SER A 34 19.35 -6.39 -12.11
C SER A 34 19.10 -5.02 -12.77
N GLY A 35 19.15 -3.95 -11.97
CA GLY A 35 18.83 -2.59 -12.42
C GLY A 35 17.35 -2.21 -12.32
N SER A 36 16.48 -3.13 -11.88
CA SER A 36 15.10 -2.80 -11.54
C SER A 36 15.04 -1.77 -10.39
N THR A 37 13.96 -1.01 -10.36
CA THR A 37 13.73 0.09 -9.43
C THR A 37 12.34 -0.03 -8.79
N LEU A 38 12.03 0.89 -7.87
CA LEU A 38 10.69 1.00 -7.31
C LEU A 38 9.61 1.21 -8.39
N LEU A 39 9.95 1.83 -9.53
CA LEU A 39 9.01 2.12 -10.61
C LEU A 39 8.52 0.85 -11.33
N ASP A 40 9.31 -0.23 -11.31
CA ASP A 40 8.91 -1.52 -11.88
C ASP A 40 7.70 -2.13 -11.16
N LYS A 41 7.35 -1.62 -9.97
CA LYS A 41 6.11 -1.95 -9.26
C LYS A 41 4.86 -1.74 -10.11
N ALA A 42 4.88 -0.81 -11.07
CA ALA A 42 3.79 -0.59 -12.02
C ALA A 42 3.44 -1.85 -12.86
N ARG A 43 4.40 -2.77 -13.03
CA ARG A 43 4.25 -4.01 -13.81
C ARG A 43 3.62 -5.16 -13.02
N MET A 44 3.27 -4.95 -11.75
CA MET A 44 2.81 -6.04 -10.86
C MET A 44 1.59 -6.80 -11.40
N MET A 45 0.71 -6.16 -12.18
CA MET A 45 -0.44 -6.86 -12.77
C MET A 45 0.00 -7.88 -13.82
N GLU A 46 0.96 -7.52 -14.68
CA GLU A 46 1.51 -8.43 -15.69
C GLU A 46 2.19 -9.63 -15.02
N LEU A 47 2.90 -9.37 -13.92
CA LEU A 47 3.68 -10.36 -13.20
C LEU A 47 2.85 -11.25 -12.26
N SER A 48 1.62 -10.85 -11.95
CA SER A 48 0.78 -11.62 -11.04
C SER A 48 0.20 -12.86 -11.73
N PRO A 49 0.40 -14.08 -11.17
CA PRO A 49 -0.19 -15.29 -11.73
C PRO A 49 -1.67 -15.47 -11.36
N PHE A 50 -2.25 -14.54 -10.59
CA PHE A 50 -3.58 -14.65 -10.02
C PHE A 50 -4.60 -13.81 -10.80
N GLU A 51 -5.87 -14.25 -10.80
CA GLU A 51 -6.98 -13.44 -11.35
C GLU A 51 -7.40 -12.30 -10.42
N GLU A 52 -7.24 -12.54 -9.12
CA GLU A 52 -7.52 -11.66 -8.00
C GLU A 52 -6.26 -11.56 -7.16
N THR A 53 -5.70 -10.37 -7.05
CA THR A 53 -4.38 -10.17 -6.46
C THR A 53 -4.47 -9.21 -5.28
N LEU A 54 -3.87 -9.62 -4.16
CA LEU A 54 -3.43 -8.72 -3.10
C LEU A 54 -1.93 -8.52 -3.26
N PHE A 55 -1.51 -7.28 -3.53
CA PHE A 55 -0.12 -6.86 -3.44
C PHE A 55 0.15 -6.24 -2.07
N LEU A 56 1.29 -6.59 -1.49
CA LEU A 56 1.80 -6.10 -0.21
C LEU A 56 3.26 -5.65 -0.39
N ASP A 57 3.59 -4.45 0.10
CA ASP A 57 4.98 -4.07 0.32
C ASP A 57 5.62 -4.98 1.38
N ALA A 58 6.92 -5.19 1.28
CA ALA A 58 7.65 -6.16 2.11
C ALA A 58 7.69 -5.80 3.60
N ASP A 59 7.48 -4.52 3.94
CA ASP A 59 7.43 -4.01 5.32
C ASP A 59 6.01 -3.97 5.90
N THR A 60 5.06 -4.64 5.26
CA THR A 60 3.69 -4.78 5.79
C THR A 60 3.55 -5.98 6.72
N VAL A 61 2.65 -5.87 7.71
CA VAL A 61 2.26 -6.94 8.63
C VAL A 61 0.73 -7.04 8.64
N VAL A 62 0.21 -8.21 8.26
CA VAL A 62 -1.22 -8.52 8.30
C VAL A 62 -1.63 -8.87 9.73
N LEU A 63 -2.63 -8.13 10.23
CA LEU A 63 -3.10 -8.20 11.62
C LEU A 63 -4.47 -8.86 11.76
N ASP A 64 -5.28 -8.88 10.69
CA ASP A 64 -6.66 -9.32 10.75
C ASP A 64 -7.19 -9.65 9.34
N GLU A 65 -8.39 -10.24 9.28
CA GLU A 65 -9.04 -10.76 8.07
C GLU A 65 -9.19 -9.70 6.96
N LEU A 66 -8.73 -10.06 5.76
CA LEU A 66 -8.69 -9.19 4.58
C LEU A 66 -9.81 -9.42 3.55
N HIS A 67 -10.77 -10.34 3.81
CA HIS A 67 -11.83 -10.68 2.85
C HIS A 67 -12.60 -9.47 2.29
N TYR A 68 -12.84 -8.45 3.12
CA TYR A 68 -13.53 -7.23 2.68
C TYR A 68 -12.76 -6.49 1.56
N GLY A 69 -11.42 -6.46 1.62
CA GLY A 69 -10.60 -5.88 0.54
C GLY A 69 -10.82 -6.59 -0.81
N PHE A 70 -10.86 -7.93 -0.80
CA PHE A 70 -11.21 -8.73 -1.98
C PHE A 70 -12.63 -8.46 -2.47
N GLN A 71 -13.61 -8.37 -1.57
CA GLN A 71 -15.00 -8.05 -1.95
C GLN A 71 -15.09 -6.69 -2.66
N GLN A 72 -14.38 -5.68 -2.16
CA GLN A 72 -14.38 -4.35 -2.75
C GLN A 72 -13.64 -4.32 -4.08
N MET A 73 -12.52 -5.02 -4.21
CA MET A 73 -11.85 -5.18 -5.49
C MET A 73 -12.73 -5.89 -6.54
N ARG A 74 -13.48 -6.93 -6.19
CA ARG A 74 -14.42 -7.57 -7.14
C ARG A 74 -15.50 -6.60 -7.64
N ARG A 75 -15.93 -5.65 -6.80
CA ARG A 75 -16.98 -4.67 -7.13
C ARG A 75 -16.46 -3.49 -7.94
N PHE A 76 -15.24 -3.03 -7.65
CA PHE A 76 -14.68 -1.80 -8.21
C PHE A 76 -13.48 -2.04 -9.13
N GLY A 77 -13.05 -3.28 -9.30
CA GLY A 77 -11.84 -3.71 -10.01
C GLY A 77 -10.53 -3.45 -9.27
N LEU A 78 -10.49 -2.41 -8.42
CA LEU A 78 -9.33 -1.99 -7.63
C LEU A 78 -9.79 -1.46 -6.26
N ALA A 79 -9.08 -1.84 -5.20
CA ALA A 79 -9.23 -1.26 -3.87
C ALA A 79 -7.85 -0.96 -3.26
N CYS A 80 -7.70 0.24 -2.68
CA CYS A 80 -6.44 0.73 -2.12
C CYS A 80 -6.72 1.78 -1.03
N SER A 81 -5.71 2.14 -0.24
CA SER A 81 -5.86 3.21 0.75
C SER A 81 -5.40 4.56 0.17
N ILE A 82 -6.05 5.64 0.61
CA ILE A 82 -5.54 6.99 0.36
C ILE A 82 -4.16 7.17 1.01
N CYS A 83 -3.27 7.93 0.38
CA CYS A 83 -1.99 8.28 0.98
C CYS A 83 -2.20 9.22 2.18
N GLU A 84 -1.32 9.18 3.18
CA GLU A 84 -1.37 10.11 4.32
C GLU A 84 -1.32 11.57 3.87
N CYS A 85 -0.60 11.83 2.77
CA CYS A 85 -0.59 13.08 2.06
C CYS A 85 -1.36 12.84 0.77
N PRO A 86 -2.65 13.20 0.71
CA PRO A 86 -3.49 12.87 -0.44
C PRO A 86 -3.26 13.78 -1.65
N TRP A 87 -2.18 14.56 -1.68
CA TRP A 87 -1.95 15.64 -2.64
C TRP A 87 -0.82 15.29 -3.60
N ALA A 88 -1.14 14.74 -4.77
CA ALA A 88 -0.12 14.32 -5.73
C ALA A 88 0.71 15.48 -6.31
N ARG A 89 0.27 16.74 -6.18
CA ARG A 89 1.07 17.92 -6.57
C ARG A 89 2.38 18.11 -5.80
N ARG A 90 2.67 17.27 -4.80
CA ARG A 90 3.99 17.22 -4.13
C ARG A 90 5.08 16.60 -5.00
N TYR A 91 4.71 15.91 -6.07
CA TYR A 91 5.63 15.33 -7.05
C TYR A 91 6.02 16.37 -8.10
N GLY A 92 7.27 16.32 -8.59
CA GLY A 92 7.77 17.26 -9.60
C GLY A 92 6.98 17.26 -10.92
N GLY A 93 6.45 16.11 -11.33
CA GLY A 93 5.74 15.92 -12.60
C GLY A 93 4.23 16.12 -12.55
N LEU A 94 3.65 16.47 -11.40
CA LEU A 94 2.20 16.54 -11.20
C LEU A 94 1.74 17.91 -10.70
N SER A 95 0.49 18.26 -11.01
CA SER A 95 -0.11 19.54 -10.61
C SER A 95 -1.61 19.38 -10.34
N GLY A 96 -2.24 20.43 -9.80
CA GLY A 96 -3.68 20.42 -9.49
C GLY A 96 -4.03 19.62 -8.24
N ASP A 97 -5.26 19.08 -8.24
CA ASP A 97 -5.88 18.42 -7.08
C ASP A 97 -5.96 16.89 -7.27
N ILE A 98 -5.03 16.31 -8.04
CA ILE A 98 -4.91 14.87 -8.23
C ILE A 98 -4.70 14.19 -6.86
N VAL A 99 -5.52 13.17 -6.61
CA VAL A 99 -5.49 12.41 -5.35
C VAL A 99 -4.35 11.40 -5.36
N GLU A 100 -3.52 11.44 -4.32
CA GLU A 100 -2.48 10.43 -4.09
C GLU A 100 -3.00 9.25 -3.28
N TYR A 101 -2.66 8.04 -3.72
CA TYR A 101 -2.99 6.78 -3.06
C TYR A 101 -1.70 6.09 -2.62
N ASN A 102 -1.77 5.33 -1.52
CA ASN A 102 -0.64 4.52 -1.10
C ASN A 102 -0.67 3.15 -1.83
N THR A 103 0.42 2.81 -2.51
CA THR A 103 0.52 1.60 -3.34
C THR A 103 1.07 0.40 -2.58
N GLY A 104 1.36 0.52 -1.28
CA GLY A 104 1.90 -0.59 -0.47
C GLY A 104 0.90 -1.67 -0.13
N VAL A 105 -0.39 -1.40 -0.31
CA VAL A 105 -1.47 -2.38 -0.22
C VAL A 105 -2.46 -2.14 -1.35
N LEU A 106 -2.48 -3.03 -2.34
CA LEU A 106 -3.39 -2.97 -3.49
C LEU A 106 -4.14 -4.29 -3.64
N PHE A 107 -5.46 -4.23 -3.70
CA PHE A 107 -6.29 -5.33 -4.16
C PHE A 107 -6.72 -5.04 -5.59
N PHE A 108 -6.42 -5.90 -6.56
CA PHE A 108 -6.83 -5.68 -7.94
C PHE A 108 -7.22 -6.97 -8.66
N SER A 109 -8.03 -6.82 -9.71
CA SER A 109 -8.29 -7.87 -10.71
C SER A 109 -7.95 -7.34 -12.10
N LYS A 110 -8.08 -8.20 -13.11
CA LYS A 110 -7.92 -7.81 -14.54
C LYS A 110 -8.83 -6.64 -14.96
N ALA A 111 -9.91 -6.35 -14.22
CA ALA A 111 -10.76 -5.18 -14.48
C ALA A 111 -10.03 -3.83 -14.28
N ALA A 112 -8.94 -3.80 -13.51
CA ALA A 112 -8.12 -2.62 -13.32
C ALA A 112 -7.03 -2.44 -14.40
N LYS A 113 -6.96 -3.32 -15.42
CA LYS A 113 -5.92 -3.29 -16.46
C LYS A 113 -5.69 -1.92 -17.11
N PRO A 114 -6.71 -1.11 -17.43
CA PRO A 114 -6.49 0.23 -17.96
C PRO A 114 -5.61 1.12 -17.05
N VAL A 115 -5.81 1.03 -15.73
CA VAL A 115 -5.01 1.77 -14.75
C VAL A 115 -3.57 1.29 -14.74
N PHE A 116 -3.34 -0.03 -14.73
CA PHE A 116 -1.97 -0.56 -14.70
C PHE A 116 -1.19 -0.27 -15.97
N ASN A 117 -1.84 -0.33 -17.14
CA ASN A 117 -1.22 0.09 -18.40
C ASN A 117 -0.83 1.58 -18.37
N ALA A 118 -1.71 2.44 -17.87
CA ALA A 118 -1.42 3.88 -17.74
C ALA A 118 -0.34 4.15 -16.68
N TRP A 119 -0.32 3.38 -15.59
CA TRP A 119 0.70 3.50 -14.53
C TRP A 119 2.08 3.13 -15.06
N GLU A 120 2.19 2.04 -15.83
CA GLU A 120 3.46 1.64 -16.44
C GLU A 120 3.98 2.71 -17.41
N ALA A 121 3.12 3.32 -18.23
CA ALA A 121 3.52 4.45 -19.07
C ALA A 121 4.00 5.63 -18.22
N CYS A 122 3.19 6.07 -17.24
CA CYS A 122 3.52 7.20 -16.37
C CYS A 122 4.82 6.98 -15.60
N ALA A 123 5.12 5.76 -15.17
CA ALA A 123 6.34 5.42 -14.43
C ALA A 123 7.61 5.78 -15.22
N THR A 124 7.54 5.83 -16.55
CA THR A 124 8.67 6.22 -17.41
C THR A 124 8.63 7.68 -17.87
N GLU A 125 7.45 8.31 -17.85
CA GLU A 125 7.22 9.59 -18.50
C GLU A 125 7.24 10.80 -17.55
N ILE A 126 6.96 10.59 -16.26
CA ILE A 126 6.84 11.70 -15.31
C ILE A 126 8.00 11.78 -14.32
N ASP A 127 8.33 13.01 -13.92
CA ASP A 127 9.16 13.24 -12.75
C ASP A 127 8.41 12.84 -11.47
N SER A 128 8.78 11.69 -10.92
CA SER A 128 8.20 11.16 -9.67
C SER A 128 9.00 11.55 -8.42
N SER A 129 9.93 12.49 -8.53
CA SER A 129 10.70 12.94 -7.38
C SER A 129 9.85 13.77 -6.41
N ILE A 130 10.19 13.71 -5.13
CA ILE A 130 9.55 14.49 -4.06
C ILE A 130 10.62 15.29 -3.33
N ILE A 131 10.37 16.58 -3.13
CA ILE A 131 11.11 17.42 -2.18
C ILE A 131 10.31 17.48 -0.87
N PHE A 132 10.95 17.22 0.27
CA PHE A 132 10.30 17.23 1.57
C PHE A 132 11.23 17.75 2.67
N HIS A 133 10.63 18.18 3.78
CA HIS A 133 11.36 18.58 4.97
C HIS A 133 11.81 17.36 5.77
N ASN A 134 13.09 17.31 6.11
CA ASN A 134 13.68 16.37 7.06
C ASN A 134 14.23 17.17 8.25
N GLY A 135 13.33 17.59 9.14
CA GLY A 135 13.66 18.58 10.16
C GLY A 135 13.83 19.98 9.53
N GLU A 136 14.97 20.61 9.77
CA GLU A 136 15.30 21.94 9.21
C GLU A 136 15.84 21.87 7.77
N GLU A 137 16.24 20.68 7.31
CA GLU A 137 16.84 20.49 5.99
C GLU A 137 15.80 20.06 4.95
N LEU A 138 16.08 20.37 3.68
CA LEU A 138 15.36 19.79 2.55
C LEU A 138 16.04 18.49 2.12
N ALA A 139 15.23 17.46 1.93
CA ALA A 139 15.64 16.19 1.34
C ALA A 139 14.88 15.94 0.04
N GLN A 140 15.46 15.10 -0.82
CA GLN A 140 14.83 14.68 -2.07
C GLN A 140 14.75 13.15 -2.12
N MET A 141 13.57 12.63 -2.43
CA MET A 141 13.41 11.26 -2.89
C MET A 141 13.36 11.29 -4.42
N PRO A 142 14.31 10.65 -5.13
CA PRO A 142 14.47 10.83 -6.57
C PRO A 142 13.39 10.11 -7.40
N VAL A 143 12.84 9.01 -6.91
CA VAL A 143 11.81 8.22 -7.61
C VAL A 143 10.76 7.71 -6.64
N ASN A 144 9.51 7.62 -7.11
CA ASN A 144 8.40 7.10 -6.33
C ASN A 144 7.27 6.57 -7.23
N ASP A 145 6.86 5.33 -7.03
CA ASP A 145 5.87 4.68 -7.89
C ASP A 145 4.45 5.27 -7.75
N GLN A 146 4.12 5.89 -6.62
CA GLN A 146 2.77 6.41 -6.36
C GLN A 146 2.42 7.62 -7.23
N ALA A 147 3.41 8.39 -7.70
CA ALA A 147 3.16 9.52 -8.60
C ALA A 147 2.51 9.04 -9.91
N GLY A 148 3.10 8.02 -10.53
CA GLY A 148 2.58 7.45 -11.77
C GLY A 148 1.23 6.79 -11.56
N PHE A 149 1.01 6.18 -10.38
CA PHE A 149 -0.27 5.57 -10.04
C PHE A 149 -1.39 6.61 -9.89
N ALA A 150 -1.12 7.70 -9.16
CA ALA A 150 -2.08 8.79 -8.97
C ALA A 150 -2.50 9.41 -10.31
N LYS A 151 -1.52 9.69 -11.18
CA LYS A 151 -1.78 10.17 -12.54
C LYS A 151 -2.58 9.17 -13.37
N ALA A 152 -2.25 7.88 -13.32
CA ALA A 152 -2.95 6.85 -14.06
C ALA A 152 -4.43 6.74 -13.66
N ILE A 153 -4.74 6.86 -12.36
CA ILE A 153 -6.12 6.90 -11.87
C ILE A 153 -6.88 8.10 -12.45
N ASP A 154 -6.26 9.29 -12.40
CA ASP A 154 -6.85 10.54 -12.88
C ASP A 154 -7.07 10.54 -14.40
N ASP A 155 -6.03 10.21 -15.17
CA ASP A 155 -6.07 10.19 -16.64
C ASP A 155 -7.10 9.20 -17.18
N VAL A 156 -7.23 8.03 -16.54
CA VAL A 156 -8.20 6.98 -16.94
C VAL A 156 -9.61 7.34 -16.46
N GLY A 157 -9.76 8.25 -15.49
CA GLY A 157 -11.03 8.52 -14.82
C GLY A 157 -11.53 7.32 -14.01
N TYR A 158 -10.61 6.51 -13.47
CA TYR A 158 -10.96 5.29 -12.72
C TYR A 158 -11.38 5.64 -11.30
N THR A 159 -12.41 4.97 -10.77
CA THR A 159 -12.84 5.16 -9.38
C THR A 159 -12.49 3.92 -8.55
N PRO A 160 -11.31 3.88 -7.90
CA PRO A 160 -10.98 2.78 -7.01
C PRO A 160 -11.86 2.82 -5.75
N PHE A 161 -12.03 1.68 -5.11
CA PHE A 161 -12.59 1.68 -3.75
C PHE A 161 -11.52 2.13 -2.75
N VAL A 162 -11.78 3.24 -2.06
CA VAL A 162 -10.86 3.78 -1.06
C VAL A 162 -11.09 3.07 0.28
N LEU A 163 -10.13 2.22 0.65
CA LEU A 163 -10.05 1.62 1.98
C LEU A 163 -9.63 2.68 3.02
N PRO A 164 -10.13 2.60 4.26
CA PRO A 164 -9.66 3.48 5.32
C PRO A 164 -8.21 3.14 5.66
N TYR A 165 -7.45 4.12 6.18
CA TYR A 165 -6.02 3.98 6.47
C TYR A 165 -5.69 2.83 7.45
N ASN A 166 -6.67 2.26 8.17
CA ASN A 166 -6.51 1.02 8.93
C ASN A 166 -6.05 -0.19 8.07
N TRP A 167 -6.26 -0.14 6.76
CA TRP A 167 -5.84 -1.15 5.79
C TRP A 167 -4.44 -0.89 5.22
N ASN A 168 -3.79 0.19 5.66
CA ASN A 168 -2.45 0.57 5.25
C ASN A 168 -1.87 1.56 6.27
N PHE A 169 -1.81 1.13 7.54
CA PHE A 169 -1.52 2.03 8.65
C PHE A 169 -0.01 2.29 8.76
N ARG A 170 0.42 3.51 8.42
CA ARG A 170 1.80 3.96 8.51
C ARG A 170 2.05 4.74 9.81
N PRO A 171 2.67 4.15 10.85
CA PRO A 171 2.79 4.72 12.20
C PRO A 171 3.68 5.96 12.27
N LYS A 172 4.54 6.15 11.27
CA LYS A 172 5.32 7.38 11.11
C LYS A 172 4.38 8.59 11.01
N TRP A 173 3.28 8.44 10.26
CA TRP A 173 2.38 9.54 9.85
C TRP A 173 1.01 9.48 10.50
N HIS A 174 0.47 8.28 10.70
CA HIS A 174 -0.79 8.06 11.40
C HIS A 174 -0.51 7.81 12.88
N LYS A 175 -1.05 8.68 13.74
CA LYS A 175 -0.88 8.59 15.20
C LYS A 175 -2.17 8.26 15.94
N SER A 176 -3.30 8.14 15.25
CA SER A 176 -4.56 7.72 15.86
C SER A 176 -5.43 6.95 14.88
N TRP A 177 -6.31 6.09 15.40
CA TRP A 177 -7.22 5.26 14.62
C TRP A 177 -8.42 4.82 15.43
N PHE A 178 -9.49 4.39 14.75
CA PHE A 178 -10.65 3.75 15.38
C PHE A 178 -10.69 2.26 15.03
N GLY A 179 -11.15 1.44 15.97
CA GLY A 179 -11.34 0.00 15.72
C GLY A 179 -10.03 -0.77 15.54
N PRO A 180 -10.08 -1.98 14.95
CA PRO A 180 -8.90 -2.76 14.68
C PRO A 180 -8.18 -2.27 13.42
N LEU A 181 -6.85 -2.34 13.43
CA LEU A 181 -6.01 -2.23 12.23
C LEU A 181 -6.01 -3.55 11.47
N LYS A 182 -6.08 -3.49 10.14
CA LYS A 182 -5.98 -4.68 9.28
C LYS A 182 -4.54 -4.93 8.86
N ILE A 183 -3.82 -3.87 8.52
CA ILE A 183 -2.43 -3.94 8.05
C ILE A 183 -1.62 -2.82 8.70
N TRP A 184 -0.49 -3.20 9.30
CA TRP A 184 0.57 -2.31 9.75
C TRP A 184 1.62 -2.19 8.65
N HIS A 185 2.05 -0.99 8.30
CA HIS A 185 2.98 -0.73 7.20
C HIS A 185 4.17 0.08 7.74
N ASP A 186 5.18 -0.64 8.23
CA ASP A 186 6.42 -0.08 8.76
C ASP A 186 7.46 -1.17 9.00
N TYR A 187 8.75 -0.82 8.91
CA TYR A 187 9.85 -1.74 9.27
C TYR A 187 9.90 -2.05 10.77
N SER A 188 9.36 -1.19 11.63
CA SER A 188 9.28 -1.46 13.08
C SER A 188 8.29 -2.57 13.43
N GLU A 189 8.55 -3.21 14.57
CA GLU A 189 7.65 -4.20 15.14
C GLU A 189 6.32 -3.59 15.57
N VAL A 190 5.26 -4.39 15.48
CA VAL A 190 3.93 -3.98 15.92
C VAL A 190 3.91 -3.91 17.45
N PRO A 191 3.59 -2.77 18.07
CA PRO A 191 3.57 -2.66 19.52
C PRO A 191 2.60 -3.66 20.18
N GLU A 192 2.98 -4.27 21.29
CA GLU A 192 2.13 -5.22 22.02
C GLU A 192 0.79 -4.61 22.48
N SER A 193 0.83 -3.32 22.86
CA SER A 193 -0.37 -2.55 23.20
C SER A 193 -1.34 -2.43 22.03
N LEU A 194 -0.82 -2.33 20.80
CA LEU A 194 -1.62 -2.28 19.57
C LEU A 194 -2.22 -3.66 19.27
N LEU A 195 -1.46 -4.73 19.44
CA LEU A 195 -1.99 -6.10 19.28
C LEU A 195 -3.13 -6.38 20.28
N THR A 196 -2.96 -5.96 21.53
CA THR A 196 -4.01 -6.07 22.57
C THR A 196 -5.25 -5.28 22.18
N HIS A 197 -5.09 -4.02 21.75
CA HIS A 197 -6.20 -3.21 21.29
C HIS A 197 -6.91 -3.81 20.06
N ASN A 198 -6.16 -4.34 19.10
CA ASN A 198 -6.71 -5.02 17.93
C ASN A 198 -7.57 -6.22 18.32
N ALA A 199 -7.08 -7.08 19.22
CA ALA A 199 -7.82 -8.23 19.71
C ALA A 199 -9.12 -7.83 20.42
N GLU A 200 -9.09 -6.75 21.22
CA GLU A 200 -10.29 -6.22 21.88
C GLU A 200 -11.31 -5.65 20.89
N GLN A 201 -10.86 -4.86 19.91
CA GLN A 201 -11.73 -4.19 18.93
C GLN A 201 -12.20 -5.10 17.78
N ALA A 202 -11.58 -6.26 17.60
CA ALA A 202 -12.04 -7.27 16.64
C ALA A 202 -13.27 -8.05 17.13
N ARG A 203 -13.59 -7.97 18.43
CA ARG A 203 -14.75 -8.68 18.98
C ARG A 203 -16.07 -8.11 18.43
N PRO A 204 -17.06 -8.96 18.07
CA PRO A 204 -18.34 -8.50 17.54
C PRO A 204 -19.14 -7.60 18.50
N ASP A 205 -18.94 -7.77 19.80
CA ASP A 205 -19.62 -7.01 20.86
C ASP A 205 -18.82 -5.78 21.33
N SER A 206 -17.67 -5.50 20.71
CA SER A 206 -16.86 -4.35 21.07
C SER A 206 -17.51 -3.03 20.67
N ILE A 207 -17.40 -2.03 21.55
CA ILE A 207 -17.69 -0.64 21.20
C ILE A 207 -16.42 -0.08 20.55
N VAL A 208 -16.57 0.39 19.30
CA VAL A 208 -15.47 0.99 18.55
C VAL A 208 -14.99 2.25 19.28
N ARG A 209 -13.68 2.33 19.57
CA ARG A 209 -13.06 3.45 20.28
C ARG A 209 -11.83 3.99 19.56
N LEU A 210 -11.50 5.24 19.86
CA LEU A 210 -10.29 5.91 19.41
C LEU A 210 -9.07 5.34 20.16
N SER A 211 -8.00 5.10 19.41
CA SER A 211 -6.67 4.80 19.91
C SER A 211 -5.66 5.82 19.40
N VAL A 212 -4.60 6.02 20.18
CA VAL A 212 -3.51 6.96 19.86
C VAL A 212 -2.18 6.25 20.07
N LEU A 213 -1.33 6.26 19.05
CA LEU A 213 0.06 5.83 19.12
C LEU A 213 0.85 6.99 19.73
N ARG A 214 1.42 6.77 20.91
CA ARG A 214 2.33 7.72 21.54
C ARG A 214 3.75 7.41 21.09
N ASP A 215 4.52 8.47 20.83
CA ASP A 215 5.94 8.39 20.52
C ASP A 215 6.77 7.92 21.72
#